data_AF-A0AAN0IJ67-F1
#
_entry.id   AF-A0AAN0IJ67-F1
#
_cell.length_a   1.000
_cell.length_b   1.000
_cell.length_c   1.000
_cell.angle_alpha   90.00
_cell.angle_beta   90.00
_cell.angle_gamma   90.00
#
_symmetry.space_group_name_H-M   'P 1'
#
loop_
_entity.id
_entity.type
_entity.pdbx_description
1 polymer ?
#
loop_
_entity_poly.entity_id
_entity_poly.type
_entity_poly.pdbx_seq_one_letter_code
_entity_poly.pdbx_strand_id
1 'polypeptide(L)'
;MKEESEQFMSEYFKRREDERKEMRRLVEATMLGHQNVKEAKIKLQQMKQRLVQKMEKENQELLKKALEEEEAEMRRKVELIQQIKAMESIPVSRTKFVDLTETGGQGLLSEMSVVELRERLALLKIAKSEEQERKKKGIAATKEAKEKLLQEAMTTINRHKEAQAATDKIKNIKGKDSNKKNLSIAAKDKELNDLQEKLELKRKERERLRQESADATRQKKNLPLSNPSTPLSPLETLLRAAGST
;
A
#
# COMPACT_ATOMS: atom_id res chain seq x y z
N MET A 1 -43.93 -62.37 -157.23
CA MET A 1 -44.00 -63.66 -156.52
C MET A 1 -42.67 -64.08 -155.88
N LYS A 2 -41.60 -64.38 -156.64
CA LYS A 2 -40.33 -64.86 -156.02
C LYS A 2 -39.52 -63.76 -155.33
N GLU A 3 -39.24 -62.65 -156.01
CA GLU A 3 -38.39 -61.56 -155.48
C GLU A 3 -38.99 -60.89 -154.23
N GLU A 4 -40.31 -60.66 -154.21
CA GLU A 4 -41.04 -60.12 -153.05
C GLU A 4 -40.90 -61.03 -151.81
N SER A 5 -40.88 -62.36 -152.02
CA SER A 5 -40.68 -63.33 -150.94
C SER A 5 -39.25 -63.30 -150.38
N GLU A 6 -38.24 -63.06 -151.23
CA GLU A 6 -36.84 -62.97 -150.80
C GLU A 6 -36.56 -61.67 -150.03
N GLN A 7 -37.13 -60.55 -150.48
CA GLN A 7 -37.07 -59.27 -149.77
C GLN A 7 -37.74 -59.35 -148.39
N PHE A 8 -38.96 -59.91 -148.32
CA PHE A 8 -39.67 -60.13 -147.06
C PHE A 8 -38.87 -61.00 -146.07
N MET A 9 -38.25 -62.08 -146.54
CA MET A 9 -37.39 -62.93 -145.71
C MET A 9 -36.12 -62.19 -145.26
N SER A 10 -35.52 -61.36 -146.11
CA SER A 10 -34.35 -60.54 -145.76
C SER A 10 -34.67 -59.53 -144.66
N GLU A 11 -35.80 -58.83 -144.75
CA GLU A 11 -36.26 -57.91 -143.69
C GLU A 11 -36.60 -58.63 -142.39
N TYR A 12 -37.26 -59.79 -142.47
CA TYR A 12 -37.56 -60.62 -141.31
C TYR A 12 -36.30 -61.10 -140.58
N PHE A 13 -35.27 -61.56 -141.31
CA PHE A 13 -34.00 -61.94 -140.71
C PHE A 13 -33.27 -60.75 -140.07
N LYS A 14 -33.24 -59.59 -140.72
CA LYS A 14 -32.64 -58.36 -140.16
C LYS A 14 -33.34 -57.93 -138.88
N ARG A 15 -34.67 -57.80 -138.89
CA ARG A 15 -35.47 -57.44 -137.69
C ARG A 15 -35.20 -58.40 -136.54
N ARG A 16 -35.15 -59.71 -136.79
CA ARG A 16 -34.85 -60.73 -135.77
C ARG A 16 -33.41 -60.69 -135.26
N GLU A 17 -32.45 -60.26 -136.09
CA GLU A 17 -31.06 -60.06 -135.67
C GLU A 17 -30.91 -58.81 -134.80
N ASP A 18 -31.61 -57.73 -135.14
CA ASP A 18 -31.59 -56.47 -134.39
C ASP A 18 -32.35 -56.59 -133.06
N GLU A 19 -33.50 -57.28 -133.01
CA GLU A 19 -34.17 -57.71 -131.78
C GLU A 19 -33.22 -58.52 -130.87
N ARG A 20 -32.41 -59.43 -131.45
CA ARG A 20 -31.39 -60.17 -130.71
C ARG A 20 -30.24 -59.30 -130.21
N LYS A 21 -29.86 -58.23 -130.93
CA LYS A 21 -28.83 -57.27 -130.50
C LYS A 21 -29.35 -56.41 -129.35
N GLU A 22 -30.58 -55.89 -129.46
CA GLU A 22 -31.21 -55.09 -128.40
C GLU A 22 -31.49 -55.92 -127.15
N MET A 23 -31.96 -57.17 -127.29
CA MET A 23 -32.13 -58.07 -126.14
C MET A 23 -30.80 -58.32 -125.41
N ARG A 24 -29.69 -58.50 -126.14
CA ARG A 24 -28.35 -58.62 -125.53
C ARG A 24 -27.93 -57.33 -124.83
N ARG A 25 -28.06 -56.18 -125.48
CA ARG A 25 -27.76 -54.85 -124.90
C ARG A 25 -28.54 -54.61 -123.62
N LEU A 26 -29.83 -54.95 -123.59
CA LEU A 26 -30.69 -54.80 -122.42
C LEU A 26 -30.26 -55.71 -121.25
N VAL A 27 -29.91 -56.97 -121.53
CA VAL A 27 -29.40 -57.90 -120.51
C VAL A 27 -28.04 -57.44 -119.97
N GLU A 28 -27.12 -57.04 -120.84
CA GLU A 28 -25.80 -56.50 -120.46
C GLU A 28 -25.95 -55.23 -119.60
N ALA A 29 -26.78 -54.27 -120.03
CA ALA A 29 -27.08 -53.06 -119.26
C ALA A 29 -27.71 -53.36 -117.89
N THR A 30 -28.61 -54.35 -117.82
CA THR A 30 -29.24 -54.80 -116.56
C THR A 30 -28.21 -55.44 -115.62
N MET A 31 -27.32 -56.28 -116.15
CA MET A 31 -26.23 -56.89 -115.38
C MET A 31 -25.25 -55.85 -114.84
N LEU A 32 -24.83 -54.89 -115.67
CA LEU A 32 -23.98 -53.76 -115.25
C LEU A 32 -24.69 -52.91 -114.19
N GLY A 33 -25.99 -52.63 -114.35
CA GLY A 33 -26.80 -51.95 -113.35
C GLY A 33 -26.81 -52.68 -112.00
N HIS A 34 -27.00 -54.00 -112.00
CA HIS A 34 -26.95 -54.82 -110.79
C HIS A 34 -25.55 -54.87 -110.15
N GLN A 35 -24.47 -54.88 -110.92
CA GLN A 35 -23.10 -54.79 -110.42
C GLN A 35 -22.86 -53.42 -109.76
N ASN A 36 -23.21 -52.33 -110.45
CA ASN A 36 -23.08 -50.96 -109.94
C ASN A 36 -23.85 -50.75 -108.63
N VAL A 37 -25.08 -51.28 -108.50
CA VAL A 37 -25.87 -51.22 -107.26
C VAL A 37 -25.21 -52.00 -106.12
N LYS A 38 -24.63 -53.18 -106.39
CA LYS A 38 -23.89 -53.96 -105.38
C LYS A 38 -22.65 -53.21 -104.90
N GLU A 39 -21.87 -52.65 -105.82
CA GLU A 39 -20.70 -51.84 -105.47
C GLU A 39 -21.07 -50.58 -104.68
N ALA A 40 -22.10 -49.85 -105.10
CA ALA A 40 -22.56 -48.65 -104.39
C ALA A 40 -23.01 -49.00 -102.96
N LYS A 41 -23.70 -50.13 -102.76
CA LYS A 41 -24.08 -50.63 -101.43
C LYS A 41 -22.87 -50.95 -100.56
N ILE A 42 -21.84 -51.61 -101.10
CA ILE A 42 -20.60 -51.92 -100.37
C ILE A 42 -19.84 -50.64 -100.01
N LYS A 43 -19.66 -49.72 -100.96
CA LYS A 43 -19.01 -48.41 -100.76
C LYS A 43 -19.74 -47.61 -99.67
N LEU A 44 -21.08 -47.55 -99.72
CA LEU A 44 -21.91 -46.90 -98.70
C LEU A 44 -21.76 -47.54 -97.32
N GLN A 45 -21.73 -48.88 -97.23
CA GLN A 45 -21.52 -49.58 -95.96
C GLN A 45 -20.15 -49.26 -95.36
N GLN A 46 -19.08 -49.28 -96.16
CA GLN A 46 -17.74 -48.92 -95.72
C GLN A 46 -17.66 -47.45 -95.26
N MET A 47 -18.30 -46.52 -95.97
CA MET A 47 -18.34 -45.11 -95.55
C MET A 47 -19.12 -44.93 -94.24
N LYS A 48 -20.26 -45.61 -94.06
CA LYS A 48 -21.01 -45.60 -92.80
C LYS A 48 -20.18 -46.16 -91.64
N GLN A 49 -19.48 -47.27 -91.83
CA GLN A 49 -18.60 -47.85 -90.80
C GLN A 49 -17.46 -46.88 -90.42
N ARG A 50 -16.78 -46.28 -91.41
CA ARG A 50 -15.73 -45.27 -91.16
C ARG A 50 -16.27 -44.03 -90.46
N LEU A 51 -17.49 -43.59 -90.79
CA LEU A 51 -18.13 -42.44 -90.13
C LEU A 51 -18.43 -42.75 -88.66
N VAL A 52 -19.04 -43.91 -88.37
CA VAL A 52 -19.32 -44.35 -86.99
C VAL A 52 -18.02 -44.43 -86.17
N GLN A 53 -16.96 -45.05 -86.73
CA GLN A 53 -15.65 -45.13 -86.05
C GLN A 53 -14.99 -43.77 -85.78
N LYS A 54 -15.25 -42.75 -86.62
CA LYS A 54 -14.78 -41.38 -86.37
C LYS A 54 -15.60 -40.71 -85.27
N MET A 55 -16.93 -40.75 -85.40
CA MET A 55 -17.85 -40.18 -84.40
C MET A 55 -17.67 -40.82 -83.03
N GLU A 56 -17.39 -42.12 -82.96
CA GLU A 56 -17.11 -42.82 -81.70
C GLU A 56 -15.82 -42.31 -81.04
N LYS A 57 -14.74 -42.10 -81.81
CA LYS A 57 -13.49 -41.50 -81.30
C LYS A 57 -13.68 -40.06 -80.86
N GLU A 58 -14.32 -39.25 -81.70
CA GLU A 58 -14.65 -37.84 -81.39
C GLU A 58 -15.50 -37.74 -80.11
N ASN A 59 -16.51 -38.61 -79.96
CA ASN A 59 -17.35 -38.66 -78.75
C ASN A 59 -16.58 -39.15 -77.52
N GLN A 60 -15.67 -40.14 -77.65
CA GLN A 60 -14.79 -40.57 -76.57
C GLN A 60 -13.81 -39.47 -76.14
N GLU A 61 -13.26 -38.69 -77.08
CA GLU A 61 -12.39 -37.55 -76.78
C GLU A 61 -13.14 -36.40 -76.11
N LEU A 62 -14.36 -36.09 -76.57
CA LEU A 62 -15.24 -35.10 -75.94
C LEU A 62 -15.63 -35.51 -74.51
N LEU A 63 -15.98 -36.78 -74.30
CA LEU A 63 -16.32 -37.30 -72.98
C LEU A 63 -15.13 -37.23 -72.01
N LYS A 64 -13.92 -37.55 -72.47
CA LYS A 64 -12.69 -37.42 -71.66
C LYS A 64 -12.42 -35.96 -71.27
N LYS A 65 -12.50 -35.03 -72.23
CA LYS A 65 -12.32 -33.59 -71.95
C LYS A 65 -13.34 -33.08 -70.94
N ALA A 66 -14.62 -33.40 -71.11
CA ALA A 66 -15.66 -33.00 -70.16
C ALA A 66 -15.41 -33.54 -68.74
N LEU A 67 -14.89 -34.77 -68.61
CA LEU A 67 -14.54 -35.37 -67.33
C LEU A 67 -13.30 -34.72 -66.70
N GLU A 68 -12.26 -34.46 -67.48
CA GLU A 68 -11.04 -33.74 -67.05
C GLU A 68 -11.36 -32.29 -66.62
N GLU A 69 -12.25 -31.61 -67.33
CA GLU A 69 -12.73 -30.26 -67.02
C GLU A 69 -13.53 -30.23 -65.71
N GLU A 70 -14.51 -31.13 -65.52
CA GLU A 70 -15.30 -31.22 -64.27
C GLU A 70 -14.42 -31.61 -63.08
N GLU A 71 -13.47 -32.54 -63.24
CA GLU A 71 -12.47 -32.84 -62.20
C GLU A 71 -11.62 -31.62 -61.84
N ALA A 72 -11.16 -30.86 -62.83
CA ALA A 72 -10.36 -29.66 -62.61
C ALA A 72 -11.16 -28.53 -61.96
N GLU A 73 -12.45 -28.38 -62.27
CA GLU A 73 -13.35 -27.48 -61.54
C GLU A 73 -13.59 -27.95 -60.12
N MET A 74 -13.85 -29.25 -59.90
CA MET A 74 -14.12 -29.79 -58.58
C MET A 74 -12.92 -29.62 -57.63
N ARG A 75 -11.69 -29.79 -58.13
CA ARG A 75 -10.46 -29.50 -57.36
C ARG A 75 -10.40 -28.04 -56.93
N ARG A 76 -10.64 -27.08 -57.84
CA ARG A 76 -10.69 -25.63 -57.51
C ARG A 76 -11.79 -25.30 -56.49
N LYS A 77 -12.98 -25.90 -56.63
CA LYS A 77 -14.11 -25.74 -55.68
C LYS A 77 -13.74 -26.27 -54.30
N VAL A 78 -13.06 -27.42 -54.21
CA VAL A 78 -12.58 -28.00 -52.94
C VAL A 78 -11.48 -27.14 -52.30
N GLU A 79 -10.51 -26.66 -53.07
CA GLU A 79 -9.46 -25.74 -52.59
C GLU A 79 -10.07 -24.44 -52.03
N LEU A 80 -11.04 -23.84 -52.72
CA LEU A 80 -11.75 -22.65 -52.25
C LEU A 80 -12.50 -22.91 -50.93
N ILE A 81 -13.18 -24.06 -50.80
CA ILE A 81 -13.86 -24.46 -49.56
C ILE A 81 -12.85 -24.65 -48.41
N GLN A 82 -11.66 -25.18 -48.69
CA GLN A 82 -10.60 -25.29 -47.67
C GLN A 82 -10.09 -23.91 -47.23
N GLN A 83 -9.90 -22.97 -48.15
CA GLN A 83 -9.52 -21.59 -47.83
C GLN A 83 -10.59 -20.88 -46.98
N ILE A 84 -11.87 -20.99 -47.35
CA ILE A 84 -12.99 -20.42 -46.57
C ILE A 84 -13.01 -21.01 -45.15
N LYS A 85 -12.94 -22.35 -45.02
CA LYS A 85 -12.89 -23.00 -43.70
C LYS A 85 -11.67 -22.58 -42.87
N ALA A 86 -10.52 -22.37 -43.49
CA ALA A 86 -9.34 -21.87 -42.80
C ALA A 86 -9.59 -20.45 -42.25
N MET A 87 -10.20 -19.55 -43.04
CA MET A 87 -10.57 -18.20 -42.57
C MET A 87 -11.64 -18.24 -41.47
N GLU A 88 -12.68 -19.07 -41.61
CA GLU A 88 -13.74 -19.24 -40.60
C GLU A 88 -13.23 -19.87 -39.29
N SER A 89 -12.17 -20.68 -39.36
CA SER A 89 -11.55 -21.29 -38.18
C SER A 89 -10.76 -20.29 -37.31
N ILE A 90 -10.43 -19.11 -37.84
CA ILE A 90 -9.75 -18.06 -37.09
C ILE A 90 -10.71 -17.54 -36.02
N PRO A 91 -10.38 -17.64 -34.72
CA PRO A 91 -11.26 -17.17 -33.66
C PRO A 91 -11.35 -15.64 -33.71
N VAL A 92 -12.49 -15.13 -34.21
CA VAL A 92 -12.77 -13.69 -34.22
C VAL A 92 -12.73 -13.17 -32.79
N SER A 93 -11.83 -12.23 -32.51
CA SER A 93 -11.72 -11.64 -31.17
C SER A 93 -13.00 -10.88 -30.84
N ARG A 94 -13.78 -11.42 -29.90
CA ARG A 94 -15.06 -10.83 -29.46
C ARG A 94 -14.89 -9.63 -28.53
N THR A 95 -13.66 -9.30 -28.11
CA THR A 95 -13.38 -8.11 -27.33
C THR A 95 -13.47 -6.89 -28.24
N LYS A 96 -14.54 -6.11 -28.09
CA LYS A 96 -14.62 -4.77 -28.68
C LYS A 96 -13.42 -3.96 -28.18
N PHE A 97 -12.70 -3.31 -29.09
CA PHE A 97 -11.74 -2.29 -28.70
C PHE A 97 -12.53 -1.14 -28.06
N VAL A 98 -12.30 -0.89 -26.78
CA VAL A 98 -12.90 0.22 -26.04
C VAL A 98 -11.89 1.36 -26.08
N ASP A 99 -12.22 2.44 -26.77
CA ASP A 99 -11.46 3.67 -26.64
C ASP A 99 -11.75 4.28 -25.25
N LEU A 100 -10.69 4.60 -24.51
CA LEU A 100 -10.79 5.21 -23.17
C LEU A 100 -10.74 6.75 -23.24
N THR A 101 -10.47 7.30 -24.42
CA THR A 101 -10.46 8.75 -24.71
C THR A 101 -11.82 9.25 -25.16
N GLU A 102 -12.70 8.38 -25.68
CA GLU A 102 -14.10 8.72 -25.94
C GLU A 102 -14.88 8.97 -24.65
N THR A 103 -15.89 9.84 -24.74
CA THR A 103 -16.92 10.02 -23.70
C THR A 103 -18.00 8.96 -23.84
N GLY A 104 -18.76 8.73 -22.77
CA GLY A 104 -19.72 7.62 -22.72
C GLY A 104 -20.90 7.74 -23.69
N GLY A 105 -21.24 8.95 -24.15
CA GLY A 105 -22.31 9.21 -25.12
C GLY A 105 -23.72 9.15 -24.52
N GLN A 106 -23.87 9.32 -23.20
CA GLN A 106 -25.18 9.31 -22.53
C GLN A 106 -25.95 10.65 -22.65
N GLY A 107 -25.32 11.70 -23.19
CA GLY A 107 -25.92 13.03 -23.38
C GLY A 107 -25.87 13.93 -22.15
N LEU A 108 -25.06 13.59 -21.13
CA LEU A 108 -24.86 14.44 -19.95
C LEU A 108 -23.81 15.51 -20.26
N LEU A 109 -24.12 16.76 -19.88
CA LEU A 109 -23.23 17.93 -20.05
C LEU A 109 -21.90 17.84 -19.28
N SER A 110 -21.76 16.86 -18.39
CA SER A 110 -20.60 16.64 -17.52
C SER A 110 -19.91 15.29 -17.79
N GLU A 111 -20.08 14.71 -18.98
CA GLU A 111 -19.32 13.53 -19.38
C GLU A 111 -17.84 13.85 -19.54
N MET A 112 -17.02 12.87 -19.17
CA MET A 112 -15.57 12.90 -19.21
C MET A 112 -15.09 11.53 -19.63
N SER A 113 -13.96 11.48 -20.33
CA SER A 113 -13.35 10.20 -20.72
C SER A 113 -12.80 9.46 -19.51
N VAL A 114 -12.56 8.16 -19.64
CA VAL A 114 -11.97 7.36 -18.54
C VAL A 114 -10.56 7.84 -18.20
N VAL A 115 -9.83 8.39 -19.17
CA VAL A 115 -8.50 9.00 -18.97
C VAL A 115 -8.61 10.28 -18.14
N GLU A 116 -9.52 11.20 -18.50
CA GLU A 116 -9.74 12.46 -17.76
C GLU A 116 -10.17 12.22 -16.31
N LEU A 117 -11.06 11.26 -16.08
CA LEU A 117 -11.50 10.89 -14.73
C LEU A 117 -10.36 10.35 -13.88
N ARG A 118 -9.42 9.59 -14.48
CA ARG A 118 -8.21 9.11 -13.79
C ARG A 118 -7.26 10.25 -13.43
N GLU A 119 -7.06 11.21 -14.33
CA GLU A 119 -6.24 12.40 -14.08
C GLU A 119 -6.82 13.25 -12.94
N ARG A 120 -8.10 13.60 -13.01
CA ARG A 120 -8.80 14.37 -11.95
C ARG A 120 -8.73 13.64 -10.60
N LEU A 121 -8.90 12.31 -10.60
CA LEU A 121 -8.76 11.50 -9.38
C LEU A 121 -7.33 11.51 -8.82
N ALA A 122 -6.30 11.54 -9.67
CA ALA A 122 -4.91 11.66 -9.24
C ALA A 122 -4.65 13.02 -8.57
N LEU A 123 -5.09 14.12 -9.19
CA LEU A 123 -4.99 15.47 -8.63
C LEU A 123 -5.70 15.58 -7.27
N LEU A 124 -6.91 15.03 -7.14
CA LEU A 124 -7.67 15.01 -5.87
C LEU A 124 -6.97 14.19 -4.78
N LYS A 125 -6.30 13.08 -5.13
CA LYS A 125 -5.50 12.29 -4.18
C LYS A 125 -4.29 13.07 -3.67
N ILE A 126 -3.59 13.80 -4.56
CA ILE A 126 -2.46 14.66 -4.20
C ILE A 126 -2.92 15.76 -3.24
N ALA A 127 -3.95 16.52 -3.61
CA ALA A 127 -4.50 17.60 -2.78
C ALA A 127 -4.95 17.11 -1.39
N LYS A 128 -5.60 15.94 -1.31
CA LYS A 128 -5.99 15.31 -0.04
C LYS A 128 -4.77 14.92 0.82
N SER A 129 -3.72 14.38 0.20
CA SER A 129 -2.48 14.03 0.89
C SER A 129 -1.78 15.26 1.44
N GLU A 130 -1.72 16.34 0.65
CA GLU A 130 -1.17 17.62 1.11
C GLU A 130 -1.96 18.21 2.28
N GLU A 131 -3.28 18.20 2.23
CA GLU A 131 -4.13 18.71 3.31
C GLU A 131 -3.90 17.91 4.61
N GLN A 132 -3.77 16.58 4.51
CA GLN A 132 -3.44 15.72 5.64
C GLN A 132 -2.05 16.04 6.21
N GLU A 133 -1.04 16.22 5.37
CA GLU A 133 0.31 16.61 5.82
C GLU A 133 0.35 18.01 6.44
N ARG A 134 -0.39 18.98 5.89
CA ARG A 134 -0.56 20.33 6.49
C ARG A 134 -1.19 20.22 7.88
N LYS A 135 -2.25 19.41 8.05
CA LYS A 135 -2.90 19.15 9.35
C LYS A 135 -1.94 18.48 10.34
N LYS A 136 -1.19 17.44 9.94
CA LYS A 136 -0.17 16.80 10.78
C LYS A 136 0.92 17.79 11.22
N LYS A 137 1.45 18.59 10.30
CA LYS A 137 2.46 19.62 10.60
C LYS A 137 1.93 20.69 11.57
N GLY A 138 0.68 21.13 11.42
CA GLY A 138 0.04 22.05 12.37
C GLY A 138 -0.12 21.45 13.77
N ILE A 139 -0.51 20.18 13.88
CA ILE A 139 -0.60 19.46 15.16
C ILE A 139 0.80 19.30 15.78
N ALA A 140 1.81 18.95 14.99
CA ALA A 140 3.19 18.84 15.47
C ALA A 140 3.73 20.18 16.00
N ALA A 141 3.57 21.26 15.24
CA ALA A 141 4.02 22.60 15.64
C ALA A 141 3.29 23.12 16.90
N THR A 142 1.97 22.89 17.02
CA THR A 142 1.24 23.27 18.23
C THR A 142 1.59 22.40 19.45
N LYS A 143 1.96 21.13 19.25
CA LYS A 143 2.49 20.27 20.31
C LYS A 143 3.87 20.78 20.76
N GLU A 144 4.78 21.04 19.82
CA GLU A 144 6.14 21.53 20.11
C GLU A 144 6.12 22.87 20.84
N ALA A 145 5.24 23.80 20.43
CA ALA A 145 5.06 25.09 21.12
C ALA A 145 4.57 24.91 22.57
N LYS A 146 3.63 23.99 22.82
CA LYS A 146 3.16 23.67 24.18
C LYS A 146 4.26 23.00 25.01
N GLU A 147 5.05 22.12 24.40
CA GLU A 147 6.16 21.44 25.07
C GLU A 147 7.26 22.44 25.48
N LYS A 148 7.61 23.39 24.61
CA LYS A 148 8.53 24.50 24.93
C LYS A 148 8.04 25.33 26.12
N LEU A 149 6.76 25.74 26.12
CA LEU A 149 6.16 26.47 27.25
C LEU A 149 6.19 25.68 28.56
N LEU A 150 5.96 24.35 28.51
CA LEU A 150 6.07 23.49 29.69
C LEU A 150 7.51 23.35 30.19
N GLN A 151 8.48 23.26 29.29
CA GLN A 151 9.91 23.26 29.63
C GLN A 151 10.33 24.59 30.26
N GLU A 152 9.92 25.73 29.69
CA GLU A 152 10.16 27.07 30.25
C GLU A 152 9.56 27.23 31.66
N ALA A 153 8.31 26.80 31.86
CA ALA A 153 7.66 26.78 33.17
C ALA A 153 8.43 25.89 34.17
N MET A 154 8.88 24.70 33.76
CA MET A 154 9.65 23.79 34.61
C MET A 154 11.02 24.36 34.98
N THR A 155 11.74 24.99 34.05
CA THR A 155 13.01 25.68 34.36
C THR A 155 12.80 26.85 35.32
N THR A 156 11.68 27.56 35.22
CA THR A 156 11.32 28.67 36.12
C THR A 156 11.01 28.16 37.53
N ILE A 157 10.25 27.07 37.65
CA ILE A 157 10.01 26.39 38.94
C ILE A 157 11.32 25.90 39.56
N ASN A 158 12.22 25.31 38.77
CA ASN A 158 13.51 24.82 39.26
C ASN A 158 14.40 25.97 39.75
N ARG A 159 14.54 27.07 38.98
CA ARG A 159 15.24 28.29 39.42
C ARG A 159 14.69 28.82 40.75
N HIS A 160 13.37 28.84 40.92
CA HIS A 160 12.74 29.29 42.16
C HIS A 160 13.03 28.33 43.33
N LYS A 161 12.97 27.01 43.12
CA LYS A 161 13.34 26.00 44.13
C LYS A 161 14.81 26.10 44.53
N GLU A 162 15.71 26.31 43.56
CA GLU A 162 17.15 26.49 43.80
C GLU A 162 17.42 27.78 44.61
N ALA A 163 16.76 28.89 44.24
CA ALA A 163 16.84 30.14 44.99
C ALA A 163 16.31 29.96 46.43
N GLN A 164 15.14 29.33 46.62
CA GLN A 164 14.60 29.00 47.94
C GLN A 164 15.59 28.16 48.76
N ALA A 165 16.09 27.05 48.20
CA ALA A 165 17.07 26.19 48.86
C ALA A 165 18.37 26.92 49.20
N ALA A 166 18.83 27.88 48.39
CA ALA A 166 19.95 28.74 48.71
C ALA A 166 19.63 29.68 49.89
N THR A 167 18.45 30.33 49.90
CA THR A 167 18.04 31.16 51.04
C THR A 167 17.89 30.37 52.33
N ASP A 168 17.38 29.13 52.28
CA ASP A 168 17.20 28.30 53.46
C ASP A 168 18.53 27.73 53.98
N LYS A 169 19.49 27.44 53.10
CA LYS A 169 20.88 27.18 53.51
C LYS A 169 21.47 28.38 54.25
N ILE A 170 21.29 29.61 53.73
CA ILE A 170 21.76 30.84 54.39
C ILE A 170 21.08 31.06 55.75
N LYS A 171 19.76 30.87 55.85
CA LYS A 171 19.02 30.94 57.12
C LYS A 171 19.52 29.91 58.13
N ASN A 172 19.73 28.67 57.71
CA ASN A 172 20.23 27.59 58.57
C ASN A 172 21.67 27.84 59.07
N ILE A 173 22.54 28.44 58.24
CA ILE A 173 23.88 28.87 58.66
C ILE A 173 23.77 29.99 59.71
N LYS A 174 23.03 31.07 59.40
CA LYS A 174 22.79 32.17 60.35
C LYS A 174 22.15 31.71 61.67
N GLY A 175 21.23 30.74 61.61
CA GLY A 175 20.59 30.12 62.77
C GLY A 175 21.55 29.27 63.61
N LYS A 176 22.50 28.56 62.97
CA LYS A 176 23.58 27.86 63.70
C LYS A 176 24.54 28.86 64.36
N ASP A 177 24.85 29.97 63.72
CA ASP A 177 25.75 30.98 64.27
C ASP A 177 25.10 31.82 65.39
N SER A 178 23.81 32.13 65.30
CA SER A 178 23.06 32.73 66.41
C SER A 178 22.87 31.75 67.56
N ASN A 179 22.62 30.46 67.29
CA ASN A 179 22.53 29.45 68.35
C ASN A 179 23.89 29.23 69.04
N LYS A 180 25.02 29.24 68.30
CA LYS A 180 26.37 29.25 68.91
C LYS A 180 26.59 30.46 69.83
N LYS A 181 26.13 31.65 69.43
CA LYS A 181 26.18 32.85 70.28
C LYS A 181 25.31 32.69 71.53
N ASN A 182 24.08 32.18 71.40
CA ASN A 182 23.18 31.95 72.54
C ASN A 182 23.72 30.88 73.49
N LEU A 183 24.32 29.79 72.98
CA LEU A 183 25.02 28.79 73.79
C LEU A 183 26.23 29.39 74.54
N SER A 184 26.96 30.31 73.92
CA SER A 184 28.06 31.04 74.58
C SER A 184 27.57 32.01 75.65
N ILE A 185 26.41 32.63 75.49
CA ILE A 185 25.77 33.49 76.50
C ILE A 185 25.29 32.62 77.67
N ALA A 186 24.54 31.54 77.40
CA ALA A 186 24.05 30.61 78.41
C ALA A 186 25.17 29.90 79.20
N ALA A 187 26.37 29.74 78.62
CA ALA A 187 27.55 29.26 79.33
C ALA A 187 28.05 30.30 80.37
N LYS A 188 28.09 31.59 80.01
CA LYS A 188 28.45 32.68 80.94
C LYS A 188 27.43 32.84 82.07
N ASP A 189 26.15 32.65 81.77
CA ASP A 189 25.09 32.68 82.79
C ASP A 189 25.23 31.53 83.81
N LYS A 190 25.75 30.37 83.41
CA LYS A 190 26.09 29.28 84.34
C LYS A 190 27.28 29.64 85.24
N GLU A 191 28.35 30.19 84.68
CA GLU A 191 29.50 30.67 85.48
C GLU A 191 29.08 31.75 86.49
N LEU A 192 28.13 32.62 86.13
CA LEU A 192 27.50 33.60 87.02
C LEU A 192 26.70 32.95 88.16
N ASN A 193 25.88 31.94 87.86
CA ASN A 193 25.10 31.21 88.87
C ASN A 193 26.01 30.45 89.86
N ASP A 194 27.05 29.76 89.37
CA ASP A 194 28.03 29.06 90.22
C ASP A 194 28.78 30.04 91.15
N LEU A 195 29.04 31.27 90.68
CA LEU A 195 29.63 32.34 91.49
C LEU A 195 28.65 32.84 92.57
N GLN A 196 27.36 32.97 92.22
CA GLN A 196 26.30 33.37 93.15
C GLN A 196 26.09 32.33 94.27
N GLU A 197 26.12 31.04 93.95
CA GLU A 197 26.03 29.96 94.94
C GLU A 197 27.24 29.95 95.89
N LYS A 198 28.46 30.14 95.37
CA LYS A 198 29.67 30.30 96.20
C LYS A 198 29.60 31.52 97.13
N LEU A 199 28.98 32.62 96.69
CA LEU A 199 28.76 33.80 97.54
C LEU A 199 27.71 33.54 98.63
N GLU A 200 26.64 32.80 98.35
CA GLU A 200 25.68 32.35 99.37
C GLU A 200 26.31 31.45 100.42
N LEU A 201 27.11 30.45 99.99
CA LEU A 201 27.80 29.53 100.91
C LEU A 201 28.71 30.31 101.86
N LYS A 202 29.52 31.26 101.35
CA LYS A 202 30.32 32.17 102.19
C LYS A 202 29.51 33.14 103.06
N ARG A 203 28.24 33.37 102.74
CA ARG A 203 27.32 34.18 103.56
C ARG A 203 26.81 33.36 104.74
N LYS A 204 26.35 32.13 104.47
CA LYS A 204 25.90 31.15 105.48
C LYS A 204 27.02 30.71 106.42
N GLU A 205 28.24 30.57 105.91
CA GLU A 205 29.44 30.27 106.71
C GLU A 205 29.76 31.40 107.71
N ARG A 206 29.76 32.66 107.26
CA ARG A 206 29.89 33.82 108.17
C ARG A 206 28.76 33.91 109.18
N GLU A 207 27.54 33.54 108.80
CA GLU A 207 26.39 33.55 109.69
C GLU A 207 26.48 32.46 110.77
N ARG A 208 26.97 31.26 110.42
CA ARG A 208 27.34 30.22 111.40
C ARG A 208 28.42 30.67 112.37
N LEU A 209 29.52 31.25 111.87
CA LEU A 209 30.57 31.82 112.74
C LEU A 209 30.02 32.92 113.67
N ARG A 210 29.00 33.67 113.22
CA ARG A 210 28.28 34.68 114.03
C ARG A 210 27.36 34.06 115.08
N GLN A 211 26.82 32.87 114.82
CA GLN A 211 26.01 32.09 115.78
C GLN A 211 26.90 31.37 116.80
N GLU A 212 27.99 30.75 116.35
CA GLU A 212 28.98 30.08 117.23
C GLU A 212 29.63 31.07 118.22
N SER A 213 29.94 32.29 117.77
CA SER A 213 30.41 33.37 118.67
C SER A 213 29.32 33.90 119.62
N ALA A 214 28.04 33.81 119.25
CA ALA A 214 26.93 34.12 120.15
C ALA A 214 26.71 33.02 121.21
N ASP A 215 26.79 31.74 120.83
CA ASP A 215 26.58 30.61 121.75
C ASP A 215 27.78 30.39 122.70
N ALA A 216 29.01 30.71 122.28
CA ALA A 216 30.18 30.79 123.17
C ALA A 216 30.00 31.80 124.32
N THR A 217 29.12 32.79 124.16
CA THR A 217 28.79 33.79 125.18
C THR A 217 27.75 33.28 126.19
N ARG A 218 27.05 32.17 125.89
CA ARG A 218 25.93 31.63 126.68
C ARG A 218 26.32 30.59 127.72
N GLN A 219 27.45 29.89 127.58
CA GLN A 219 27.85 28.81 128.50
C GLN A 219 28.62 29.27 129.77
N LYS A 220 28.84 30.57 130.00
CA LYS A 220 29.55 31.09 131.19
C LYS A 220 28.65 31.50 132.38
N LYS A 221 27.40 31.00 132.45
CA LYS A 221 26.53 31.19 133.63
C LYS A 221 25.84 29.88 134.03
N ASN A 222 26.33 29.31 135.14
CA ASN A 222 25.63 28.50 136.17
C ASN A 222 26.29 27.15 136.52
N LEU A 223 27.07 27.14 137.61
CA LEU A 223 27.35 25.99 138.49
C LEU A 223 27.27 26.50 139.95
N PRO A 224 26.73 25.73 140.93
CA PRO A 224 26.20 26.32 142.18
C PRO A 224 27.20 26.47 143.35
N LEU A 225 26.69 27.01 144.47
CA LEU A 225 27.43 27.58 145.60
C LEU A 225 28.10 26.57 146.55
N SER A 226 29.22 27.02 147.15
CA SER A 226 29.55 26.73 148.56
C SER A 226 30.36 27.88 149.19
N ASN A 227 29.90 28.40 150.33
CA ASN A 227 30.54 29.43 151.18
C ASN A 227 31.58 28.78 152.15
N PRO A 228 32.25 29.50 153.09
CA PRO A 228 32.41 30.96 153.30
C PRO A 228 33.86 31.46 153.58
N SER A 229 34.15 32.74 153.30
CA SER A 229 34.71 33.67 154.30
C SER A 229 34.73 35.14 153.81
N THR A 230 34.06 36.01 154.55
CA THR A 230 34.16 37.49 154.56
C THR A 230 35.54 38.00 155.06
N PRO A 231 35.84 39.32 155.11
CA PRO A 231 35.06 40.52 154.72
C PRO A 231 35.84 41.35 153.64
N LEU A 232 35.64 42.65 153.33
CA LEU A 232 34.88 43.81 153.86
C LEU A 232 34.15 44.58 152.73
N SER A 233 33.47 45.67 153.09
CA SER A 233 32.91 46.72 152.22
C SER A 233 33.76 48.03 152.36
N PRO A 234 33.53 49.10 151.58
CA PRO A 234 32.40 49.99 151.89
C PRO A 234 31.55 50.47 150.70
N LEU A 235 30.33 50.84 151.07
CA LEU A 235 29.42 51.77 150.42
C LEU A 235 30.11 53.06 149.94
N GLU A 236 29.49 53.73 148.95
CA GLU A 236 29.54 55.19 148.69
C GLU A 236 30.90 55.94 148.64
N THR A 237 31.02 56.85 147.66
CA THR A 237 31.17 58.31 147.86
C THR A 237 31.31 58.90 146.45
N LEU A 238 30.25 59.43 145.83
CA LEU A 238 29.79 60.83 145.93
C LEU A 238 30.91 61.86 145.68
N LEU A 239 30.62 62.80 144.78
CA LEU A 239 31.05 64.21 144.86
C LEU A 239 32.56 64.56 145.00
N ARG A 240 32.99 65.41 144.06
CA ARG A 240 33.72 66.68 144.32
C ARG A 240 35.24 66.61 144.49
N ALA A 241 35.87 67.59 143.83
CA ALA A 241 37.25 68.05 143.99
C ALA A 241 38.37 67.09 143.51
N ALA A 242 39.44 67.57 142.87
CA ALA A 242 39.68 68.86 142.22
C ALA A 242 40.93 68.76 141.32
N GLY A 243 41.06 69.67 140.35
CA GLY A 243 42.32 69.95 139.64
C GLY A 243 42.74 68.92 138.59
N SER A 244 43.50 69.24 137.53
CA SER A 244 44.60 70.22 137.44
C SER A 244 45.65 69.91 138.51
N THR A 245 46.78 69.26 138.21
CA THR A 245 47.59 69.29 136.97
C THR A 245 48.14 67.93 136.56
#